data_AF-A0A5E7A6F3-F1
#
_entry.id   AF-A0A5E7A6F3-F1
#
_cell.length_a   1.000
_cell.length_b   1.000
_cell.length_c   1.000
_cell.angle_alpha   90.00
_cell.angle_beta   90.00
_cell.angle_gamma   90.00
#
_symmetry.space_group_name_H-M   'P 1'
#
loop_
_entity.id
_entity.type
_entity.pdbx_description
1 polymer ?
#
loop_
_entity_poly.entity_id
_entity_poly.type
_entity_poly.pdbx_seq_one_letter_code
_entity_poly.pdbx_strand_id
1 'polypeptide(L)'
;MNHLISMNQFKAIFGESIVACIAATLCAMFLNVPVWAMFIGWIAFFTRGITTRDWAINMICVFIGLVIGIVAGLAGAALEPALGTWSITPVVLMVTMVVLCLQVLPVINNVLAFFLGLVCFFASQLPPTLDTFVELGTASALGVTAGLMASLVKKHYSGRKANSHNLDKQISLPD
;
A
#
# COMPACT_ATOMS: atom_id res chain seq x y z
N MET A 1 25.82 17.88 15.84
CA MET A 1 25.53 17.55 14.42
C MET A 1 24.07 17.89 14.15
N ASN A 2 23.75 19.16 13.91
CA ASN A 2 22.37 19.62 13.74
C ASN A 2 22.05 19.65 12.25
N HIS A 3 21.44 18.58 11.75
CA HIS A 3 20.92 18.55 10.39
C HIS A 3 19.61 19.35 10.36
N LEU A 4 19.69 20.68 10.23
CA LEU A 4 18.50 21.52 10.02
C LEU A 4 17.76 21.02 8.78
N ILE A 5 16.48 20.70 8.93
CA ILE A 5 15.61 20.26 7.84
C ILE A 5 15.54 21.41 6.83
N SER A 6 15.93 21.14 5.58
CA SER A 6 15.79 22.08 4.48
C SER A 6 14.31 22.46 4.28
N MET A 7 14.03 23.73 3.99
CA MET A 7 12.68 24.24 3.68
C MET A 7 11.93 23.37 2.65
N ASN A 8 12.63 22.84 1.64
CA ASN A 8 12.03 21.99 0.61
C ASN A 8 11.70 20.58 1.13
N GLN A 9 12.51 20.04 2.05
CA GLN A 9 12.21 18.77 2.72
C GLN A 9 10.98 18.93 3.62
N PHE A 10 10.90 20.03 4.36
CA PHE A 10 9.71 20.35 5.16
C PHE A 10 8.44 20.45 4.30
N LYS A 11 8.50 21.19 3.17
CA LYS A 11 7.37 21.30 2.23
C LYS A 11 6.95 19.95 1.65
N ALA A 12 7.91 19.07 1.34
CA ALA A 12 7.63 17.73 0.86
C ALA A 12 6.90 16.89 1.92
N ILE A 13 7.43 16.81 3.14
CA ILE A 13 6.84 16.06 4.26
C ILE A 13 5.43 16.57 4.59
N PHE A 14 5.28 17.90 4.64
CA PHE A 14 3.99 18.54 4.87
C PHE A 14 2.98 18.20 3.76
N GLY A 15 3.42 18.22 2.50
CA GLY A 15 2.61 17.83 1.36
C GLY A 15 2.17 16.37 1.39
N GLU A 16 3.06 15.43 1.71
CA GLU A 16 2.72 14.01 1.90
C GLU A 16 1.69 13.82 3.02
N SER A 17 1.85 14.57 4.11
CA SER A 17 0.94 14.54 5.27
C SER A 17 -0.45 15.07 4.92
N ILE A 18 -0.54 16.13 4.10
CA ILE A 18 -1.83 16.63 3.59
C ILE A 18 -2.52 15.56 2.75
N VAL A 19 -1.80 14.89 1.85
CA VAL A 19 -2.38 13.83 1.00
C VAL A 19 -2.95 12.70 1.86
N ALA A 20 -2.21 12.25 2.89
CA ALA A 20 -2.68 11.24 3.82
C ALA A 20 -3.93 11.70 4.60
N CYS A 21 -3.92 12.95 5.08
CA CYS A 21 -5.05 13.55 5.80
C CYS A 21 -6.33 13.59 4.94
N ILE A 22 -6.22 14.05 3.69
CA ILE A 22 -7.33 14.08 2.75
C ILE A 22 -7.86 12.68 2.48
N ALA A 23 -6.97 11.71 2.20
CA ALA A 23 -7.37 10.33 1.95
C ALA A 23 -8.09 9.69 3.15
N ALA A 24 -7.58 9.91 4.37
CA ALA A 24 -8.22 9.44 5.60
C ALA A 24 -9.59 10.09 5.81
N THR A 25 -9.72 11.39 5.54
CA THR A 25 -10.98 12.13 5.64
C THR A 25 -12.01 11.60 4.62
N LEU A 26 -11.58 11.32 3.39
CA LEU A 26 -12.43 10.71 2.37
C LEU A 26 -12.95 9.33 2.80
N CYS A 27 -12.08 8.49 3.38
CA CYS A 27 -12.46 7.20 3.92
C CYS A 27 -13.52 7.34 5.02
N ALA A 28 -13.26 8.21 6.00
CA ALA A 28 -14.11 8.36 7.18
C ALA A 28 -15.45 9.06 6.90
N MET A 29 -15.46 10.11 6.08
CA MET A 29 -16.63 10.97 5.93
C MET A 29 -17.51 10.64 4.71
N PHE A 30 -16.92 10.06 3.65
CA PHE A 30 -17.64 9.89 2.38
C PHE A 30 -17.85 8.44 1.99
N LEU A 31 -16.90 7.56 2.30
CA LEU A 31 -16.96 6.16 1.89
C LEU A 31 -17.31 5.21 3.03
N ASN A 32 -17.18 5.67 4.28
CA ASN A 32 -17.40 4.88 5.49
C ASN A 32 -16.60 3.56 5.47
N VAL A 33 -15.34 3.65 5.04
CA VAL A 33 -14.41 2.51 4.97
C VAL A 33 -13.30 2.67 6.01
N PRO A 34 -12.71 1.57 6.50
CA PRO A 34 -11.72 1.62 7.56
C PRO A 34 -10.44 2.36 7.15
N VAL A 35 -10.12 3.44 7.88
CA VAL A 35 -8.91 4.25 7.66
C VAL A 35 -7.62 3.42 7.84
N TRP A 36 -7.62 2.44 8.74
CA TRP A 36 -6.46 1.58 8.95
C TRP A 36 -6.15 0.72 7.71
N ALA A 37 -7.18 0.24 7.00
CA ALA A 37 -7.01 -0.52 5.76
C ALA A 37 -6.50 0.37 4.62
N MET A 38 -6.90 1.64 4.60
CA MET A 38 -6.31 2.64 3.71
C MET A 38 -4.80 2.79 3.96
N PHE A 39 -4.34 2.82 5.21
CA PHE A 39 -2.91 2.86 5.49
C PHE A 39 -2.17 1.58 5.09
N ILE A 40 -2.80 0.41 5.13
CA ILE A 40 -2.21 -0.81 4.56
C ILE A 40 -1.96 -0.63 3.06
N GLY A 41 -2.93 -0.10 2.32
CA GLY A 41 -2.77 0.25 0.91
C GLY A 41 -1.64 1.27 0.68
N TRP A 42 -1.57 2.31 1.52
CA TRP A 42 -0.50 3.29 1.46
C TRP A 42 0.88 2.66 1.63
N ILE A 43 1.05 1.77 2.63
CA ILE A 43 2.30 1.04 2.85
C ILE A 43 2.62 0.16 1.64
N ALA A 44 1.62 -0.51 1.06
CA ALA A 44 1.80 -1.37 -0.09
C ALA A 44 2.38 -0.62 -1.30
N PHE A 45 2.04 0.66 -1.50
CA PHE A 45 2.63 1.46 -2.57
C PHE A 45 4.17 1.54 -2.48
N PHE A 46 4.77 1.56 -1.29
CA PHE A 46 6.21 1.71 -1.10
C PHE A 46 7.01 0.39 -1.12
N THR A 47 6.37 -0.75 -1.38
CA THR A 47 7.00 -2.07 -1.21
C THR A 47 7.85 -2.56 -2.39
N ARG A 48 7.71 -1.99 -3.59
CA ARG A 48 8.46 -2.42 -4.79
C ARG A 48 9.20 -1.28 -5.51
N GLY A 49 8.56 -0.11 -5.62
CA GLY A 49 9.06 1.05 -6.35
C GLY A 49 8.06 2.19 -6.26
N ILE A 50 8.47 3.39 -6.71
CA ILE A 50 7.69 4.63 -6.51
C ILE A 50 7.21 5.23 -7.85
N THR A 51 6.98 4.37 -8.85
CA THR A 51 6.49 4.76 -10.18
C THR A 51 4.98 4.56 -10.34
N THR A 52 4.38 5.16 -11.37
CA THR A 52 2.96 4.93 -11.74
C THR A 52 2.69 3.50 -12.18
N ARG A 53 3.68 2.82 -12.78
CA ARG A 53 3.59 1.40 -13.11
C ARG A 53 3.56 0.56 -11.83
N ASP A 54 4.41 0.89 -10.86
CA ASP A 54 4.45 0.17 -9.58
C ASP A 54 3.17 0.39 -8.77
N TRP A 55 2.52 1.56 -8.88
CA TRP A 55 1.19 1.79 -8.31
C TRP A 55 0.18 0.73 -8.76
N ALA A 56 0.06 0.50 -10.07
CA ALA A 56 -0.89 -0.47 -10.61
C ALA A 56 -0.54 -1.91 -10.21
N ILE A 57 0.75 -2.26 -10.24
CA ILE A 57 1.22 -3.60 -9.85
C ILE A 57 0.94 -3.84 -8.36
N ASN A 58 1.30 -2.89 -7.49
CA ASN A 58 1.11 -3.02 -6.04
C ASN A 58 -0.38 -3.09 -5.68
N MET A 59 -1.23 -2.32 -6.37
CA MET A 59 -2.69 -2.42 -6.25
C MET A 59 -3.19 -3.83 -6.54
N ILE A 60 -2.79 -4.38 -7.69
CA ILE A 60 -3.19 -5.73 -8.11
C ILE A 60 -2.69 -6.77 -7.09
N CYS A 61 -1.45 -6.65 -6.61
CA CYS A 61 -0.92 -7.54 -5.59
C CYS A 61 -1.73 -7.49 -4.29
N VAL A 62 -2.10 -6.29 -3.81
CA VAL A 62 -2.93 -6.15 -2.60
C VAL A 62 -4.29 -6.83 -2.81
N PHE A 63 -4.93 -6.63 -3.97
CA PHE A 63 -6.23 -7.26 -4.26
C PHE A 63 -6.13 -8.78 -4.36
N ILE A 64 -5.09 -9.32 -4.99
CA ILE A 64 -4.84 -10.76 -5.03
C ILE A 64 -4.63 -11.28 -3.60
N GLY A 65 -3.83 -10.59 -2.78
CA GLY A 65 -3.62 -10.94 -1.38
C GLY A 65 -4.93 -10.95 -0.58
N LEU A 66 -5.80 -9.97 -0.80
CA LEU A 66 -7.11 -9.86 -0.16
C LEU A 66 -8.02 -11.03 -0.57
N VAL A 67 -8.06 -11.38 -1.86
CA VAL A 67 -8.81 -12.55 -2.36
C VAL A 67 -8.28 -13.84 -1.74
N ILE A 68 -6.96 -14.02 -1.68
CA ILE A 68 -6.35 -15.18 -1.02
C ILE A 68 -6.74 -15.24 0.47
N GLY A 69 -6.74 -14.10 1.17
CA GLY A 69 -7.20 -13.99 2.55
C GLY A 69 -8.65 -14.46 2.73
N ILE A 70 -9.56 -13.97 1.89
CA ILE A 70 -10.98 -14.36 1.92
C ILE A 70 -11.14 -15.87 1.66
N VAL A 71 -10.46 -16.40 0.65
CA VAL A 71 -10.47 -17.84 0.34
C VAL A 71 -9.89 -18.66 1.50
N ALA A 72 -8.85 -18.16 2.16
CA ALA A 72 -8.28 -18.80 3.34
C ALA A 72 -9.25 -18.80 4.53
N GLY A 73 -10.02 -17.72 4.72
CA GLY A 73 -11.10 -17.67 5.71
C GLY A 73 -12.18 -18.73 5.45
N LEU A 74 -12.60 -18.90 4.18
CA LEU A 74 -13.54 -19.95 3.79
C LEU A 74 -12.96 -21.35 4.01
N ALA A 75 -11.71 -21.58 3.62
CA ALA A 75 -11.03 -22.86 3.81
C ALA A 75 -10.87 -23.21 5.30
N GLY A 76 -10.56 -22.21 6.14
CA GLY A 76 -10.47 -22.36 7.59
C GLY A 76 -11.80 -22.81 8.19
N ALA A 77 -12.90 -22.10 7.86
CA ALA A 77 -14.23 -22.46 8.32
C ALA A 77 -14.68 -23.86 7.86
N ALA A 78 -14.30 -24.27 6.64
CA ALA A 78 -14.60 -25.60 6.11
C ALA A 78 -13.80 -26.72 6.83
N LEU A 79 -12.59 -26.43 7.28
CA LEU A 79 -11.72 -27.39 7.98
C LEU A 79 -11.96 -27.45 9.49
N GLU A 80 -12.55 -26.40 10.07
CA GLU A 80 -12.82 -26.29 11.51
C GLU A 80 -13.59 -27.49 12.09
N PRO A 81 -14.66 -28.02 11.46
CA PRO A 81 -15.37 -29.18 12.00
C PRO A 81 -14.52 -30.45 12.13
N ALA A 82 -13.48 -30.60 11.31
CA ALA A 82 -12.63 -31.80 11.28
C ALA A 82 -11.36 -31.63 12.12
N LEU A 83 -10.76 -30.44 12.12
CA LEU A 83 -9.45 -30.17 12.70
C LEU A 83 -9.47 -29.23 13.91
N GLY A 84 -10.59 -28.55 14.17
CA GLY A 84 -10.69 -27.50 15.19
C GLY A 84 -9.61 -26.44 14.99
N THR A 85 -8.90 -26.08 16.06
CA THR A 85 -7.79 -25.10 16.04
C THR A 85 -6.64 -25.49 15.10
N TRP A 86 -6.43 -26.78 14.82
CA TRP A 86 -5.39 -27.24 13.91
C TRP A 86 -5.67 -26.90 12.44
N SER A 87 -6.88 -26.45 12.10
CA SER A 87 -7.24 -25.95 10.75
C SER A 87 -6.31 -24.83 10.26
N ILE A 88 -5.75 -24.02 11.18
CA ILE A 88 -4.83 -22.94 10.84
C ILE A 88 -3.56 -23.46 10.14
N THR A 89 -3.04 -24.61 10.56
CA THR A 89 -1.77 -25.15 10.07
C THR A 89 -1.79 -25.45 8.56
N PRO A 90 -2.71 -26.28 8.04
CA PRO A 90 -2.79 -26.54 6.60
C PRO A 90 -3.18 -25.28 5.82
N VAL A 91 -4.03 -24.41 6.36
CA VAL A 91 -4.44 -23.17 5.68
C VAL A 91 -3.25 -22.24 5.49
N VAL A 92 -2.48 -21.96 6.54
CA VAL A 92 -1.30 -21.09 6.46
C VAL A 92 -0.22 -21.70 5.55
N LEU A 93 -0.01 -23.02 5.61
CA LEU A 93 0.92 -23.71 4.71
C LEU A 93 0.51 -23.50 3.24
N MET A 94 -0.76 -23.73 2.91
CA MET A 94 -1.26 -23.58 1.54
C MET A 94 -1.21 -22.13 1.06
N VAL A 95 -1.63 -21.18 1.90
CA VAL A 95 -1.57 -19.75 1.62
C VAL A 95 -0.14 -19.31 1.33
N THR A 96 0.81 -19.65 2.21
CA THR A 96 2.21 -19.26 2.05
C THR A 96 2.82 -19.91 0.82
N MET A 97 2.52 -21.18 0.55
CA MET A 97 2.94 -21.84 -0.69
C MET A 97 2.42 -21.11 -1.93
N VAL A 98 1.12 -20.76 -1.97
CA VAL A 98 0.52 -20.02 -3.10
C VAL A 98 1.18 -18.65 -3.27
N VAL A 99 1.30 -17.85 -2.20
CA VAL A 99 1.90 -16.51 -2.23
C VAL A 99 3.36 -16.56 -2.69
N LEU A 100 4.13 -17.54 -2.19
CA LEU A 100 5.53 -17.71 -2.60
C LEU A 100 5.65 -18.26 -4.02
N CYS A 101 4.71 -19.04 -4.53
CA CYS A 101 4.67 -19.42 -5.95
C CYS A 101 4.39 -18.20 -6.86
N LEU A 102 3.50 -17.29 -6.43
CA LEU A 102 3.18 -16.07 -7.19
C LEU A 102 4.40 -15.15 -7.36
N GLN A 103 5.39 -15.23 -6.47
CA GLN A 103 6.63 -14.45 -6.57
C GLN A 103 7.44 -14.78 -7.84
N VAL A 104 7.19 -15.94 -8.47
CA VAL A 104 7.89 -16.35 -9.70
C VAL A 104 7.33 -15.64 -10.94
N LEU A 105 6.15 -15.02 -10.85
CA LEU A 105 5.53 -14.33 -11.97
C LEU A 105 6.27 -13.02 -12.32
N PRO A 106 6.65 -12.79 -13.60
CA PRO A 106 7.53 -11.67 -13.98
C PRO A 106 6.92 -10.29 -13.73
N VAL A 107 5.60 -10.18 -13.80
CA VAL A 107 4.89 -8.89 -13.66
C VAL A 107 4.45 -8.65 -12.22
N ILE A 108 3.84 -9.65 -11.57
CA ILE A 108 3.16 -9.53 -10.27
C ILE A 108 4.02 -10.15 -9.16
N ASN A 109 5.32 -9.86 -9.14
CA ASN A 109 6.22 -10.28 -8.07
C ASN A 109 6.34 -9.18 -7.00
N ASN A 110 5.34 -9.09 -6.12
CA ASN A 110 5.45 -8.27 -4.91
C ASN A 110 4.86 -9.01 -3.71
N VAL A 111 5.71 -9.83 -3.10
CA VAL A 111 5.38 -10.67 -1.95
C VAL A 111 4.85 -9.84 -0.78
N LEU A 112 5.46 -8.68 -0.49
CA LEU A 112 5.02 -7.82 0.61
C LEU A 112 3.60 -7.29 0.38
N ALA A 113 3.27 -6.86 -0.84
CA ALA A 113 1.92 -6.39 -1.15
C ALA A 113 0.86 -7.51 -1.07
N PHE A 114 1.19 -8.74 -1.47
CA PHE A 114 0.31 -9.89 -1.25
C PHE A 114 0.02 -10.11 0.24
N PHE A 115 1.06 -10.13 1.07
CA PHE A 115 0.91 -10.29 2.52
C PHE A 115 0.14 -9.13 3.15
N LEU A 116 0.32 -7.90 2.69
CA LEU A 116 -0.45 -6.75 3.18
C LEU A 116 -1.94 -6.91 2.88
N GLY A 117 -2.32 -7.38 1.69
CA GLY A 117 -3.72 -7.71 1.38
C GLY A 117 -4.28 -8.81 2.27
N LEU A 118 -3.49 -9.86 2.52
CA LEU A 118 -3.88 -10.97 3.40
C LEU A 118 -4.06 -10.52 4.85
N VAL A 119 -3.09 -9.77 5.38
CA VAL A 119 -3.15 -9.18 6.72
C VAL A 119 -4.34 -8.24 6.83
N CYS A 120 -4.65 -7.48 5.78
CA CYS A 120 -5.83 -6.63 5.75
C CYS A 120 -7.12 -7.43 5.98
N PHE A 121 -7.31 -8.56 5.29
CA PHE A 121 -8.46 -9.41 5.54
C PHE A 121 -8.49 -9.93 6.99
N PHE A 122 -7.42 -10.59 7.46
CA PHE A 122 -7.43 -11.19 8.80
C PHE A 122 -7.51 -10.16 9.94
N ALA A 123 -6.92 -8.97 9.77
CA ALA A 123 -6.98 -7.90 10.75
C ALA A 123 -8.38 -7.29 10.88
N SER A 124 -9.19 -7.34 9.80
CA SER A 124 -10.55 -6.80 9.81
C SER A 124 -11.52 -7.60 10.69
N GLN A 125 -11.25 -8.90 10.87
CA GLN A 125 -12.15 -9.85 11.53
C GLN A 125 -13.57 -9.90 10.89
N LEU A 126 -13.70 -9.44 9.65
CA LEU A 126 -14.93 -9.48 8.88
C LEU A 126 -15.16 -10.88 8.27
N PRO A 127 -16.42 -11.25 7.99
CA PRO A 127 -16.71 -12.51 7.33
C PRO A 127 -16.11 -12.56 5.90
N PRO A 128 -15.76 -13.75 5.38
CA PRO A 128 -15.21 -13.89 4.03
C PRO A 128 -16.30 -13.74 2.95
N THR A 129 -16.68 -12.50 2.64
CA THR A 129 -17.74 -12.16 1.68
C THR A 129 -17.23 -11.19 0.61
N LEU A 130 -18.02 -11.01 -0.45
CA LEU A 130 -17.75 -9.98 -1.46
C LEU A 130 -17.83 -8.56 -0.88
N ASP A 131 -18.69 -8.33 0.10
CA ASP A 131 -18.80 -7.02 0.76
C ASP A 131 -17.50 -6.66 1.48
N THR A 132 -16.90 -7.63 2.18
CA THR A 132 -15.57 -7.47 2.80
C THR A 132 -14.49 -7.14 1.76
N PHE A 133 -14.54 -7.76 0.58
CA PHE A 133 -13.63 -7.42 -0.50
C PHE A 133 -13.84 -5.97 -0.97
N VAL A 134 -15.08 -5.53 -1.15
CA VAL A 134 -15.38 -4.16 -1.58
C VAL A 134 -14.95 -3.16 -0.52
N GLU A 135 -15.26 -3.39 0.75
CA GLU A 135 -14.91 -2.50 1.86
C GLU A 135 -13.39 -2.34 2.03
N LEU A 136 -12.66 -3.45 2.17
CA LEU A 136 -11.21 -3.43 2.38
C LEU A 136 -10.45 -3.09 1.10
N GLY A 137 -10.96 -3.52 -0.05
CA GLY A 137 -10.40 -3.23 -1.36
C GLY A 137 -10.49 -1.75 -1.71
N THR A 138 -11.65 -1.11 -1.47
CA THR A 138 -11.81 0.33 -1.70
C THR A 138 -10.93 1.16 -0.76
N ALA A 139 -10.87 0.82 0.53
CA ALA A 139 -9.96 1.45 1.48
C ALA A 139 -8.51 1.34 1.02
N SER A 140 -8.05 0.13 0.71
CA SER A 140 -6.69 -0.13 0.24
C SER A 140 -6.39 0.59 -1.08
N ALA A 141 -7.37 0.69 -1.98
CA ALA A 141 -7.21 1.36 -3.26
C ALA A 141 -6.99 2.87 -3.11
N LEU A 142 -7.74 3.50 -2.21
CA LEU A 142 -7.47 4.88 -1.84
C LEU A 142 -6.09 5.03 -1.23
N GLY A 143 -5.67 4.08 -0.39
CA GLY A 143 -4.35 4.07 0.22
C GLY A 143 -3.21 4.07 -0.79
N VAL A 144 -3.23 3.10 -1.71
CA VAL A 144 -2.21 2.95 -2.76
C VAL A 144 -2.18 4.19 -3.66
N THR A 145 -3.36 4.74 -3.99
CA THR A 145 -3.49 5.98 -4.78
C THR A 145 -2.96 7.20 -4.04
N ALA A 146 -3.24 7.32 -2.75
CA ALA A 146 -2.74 8.41 -1.94
C ALA A 146 -1.21 8.33 -1.76
N GLY A 147 -0.65 7.12 -1.65
CA GLY A 147 0.80 6.89 -1.69
C GLY A 147 1.44 7.38 -3.01
N LEU A 148 0.80 7.11 -4.15
CA LEU A 148 1.25 7.65 -5.45
C LEU A 148 1.23 9.19 -5.45
N MET A 149 0.14 9.80 -5.01
CA MET A 149 0.01 11.26 -4.95
C MET A 149 1.08 11.87 -4.03
N ALA A 150 1.35 11.26 -2.88
CA ALA A 150 2.40 11.68 -1.97
C ALA A 150 3.79 11.63 -2.63
N SER A 151 4.10 10.56 -3.36
CA SER A 151 5.32 10.47 -4.14
C SER A 151 5.45 11.58 -5.19
N LEU A 152 4.37 11.88 -5.92
CA LEU A 152 4.37 12.93 -6.93
C LEU A 152 4.64 14.31 -6.29
N VAL A 153 4.04 14.59 -5.13
CA VAL A 153 4.29 15.81 -4.35
C VAL A 153 5.75 15.90 -3.92
N LYS A 154 6.31 14.83 -3.34
CA LYS A 154 7.73 14.79 -2.95
C LYS A 154 8.68 14.95 -4.14
N LYS A 155 8.38 14.32 -5.27
CA LYS A 155 9.15 14.45 -6.51
C LYS A 155 9.14 15.89 -7.02
N HIS A 156 7.99 16.57 -6.96
CA HIS A 156 7.86 17.97 -7.37
C HIS A 156 8.78 18.90 -6.55
N TYR A 157 8.79 18.78 -5.23
CA TYR A 157 9.64 19.61 -4.37
C TYR A 157 11.13 19.25 -4.47
N SER A 158 11.45 17.98 -4.72
CA SER A 158 12.83 17.52 -4.90
C SER A 158 13.43 17.98 -6.24
N GLY A 159 12.65 17.97 -7.32
CA GLY A 159 13.06 18.48 -8.65
C GLY A 159 13.32 19.98 -8.68
N ARG A 160 12.59 20.76 -7.87
CA ARG A 160 12.82 22.21 -7.71
C ARG A 160 14.22 22.54 -7.19
N LYS A 161 14.77 21.68 -6.31
CA LYS A 161 16.12 21.85 -5.75
C LYS A 161 17.20 21.70 -6.83
N ALA A 162 17.03 20.74 -7.73
CA ALA A 162 17.97 20.52 -8.85
C ALA A 162 17.96 21.69 -9.85
N ASN A 163 16.78 22.28 -10.09
CA ASN A 163 16.68 23.40 -11.03
C ASN A 163 17.25 24.71 -10.45
N SER A 164 17.03 24.98 -9.16
CA SER A 164 17.61 26.15 -8.47
C SER A 164 19.14 26.14 -8.48
N HIS A 165 19.75 24.97 -8.26
CA HIS A 165 21.21 24.84 -8.25
C HIS A 165 21.85 25.05 -9.64
N ASN A 166 21.13 24.74 -10.72
CA ASN A 166 21.63 25.00 -12.09
C ASN A 166 21.54 26.49 -12.46
N LEU A 167 20.50 27.19 -11.99
CA LEU A 167 20.36 28.65 -12.16
C LEU A 167 21.46 29.41 -11.43
N ASP A 168 21.76 29.06 -10.18
CA ASP A 168 22.86 29.69 -9.42
C ASP A 168 24.23 29.47 -10.11
N LYS A 169 24.43 28.31 -10.74
CA LYS A 169 25.67 27.98 -11.46
C LYS A 169 25.81 28.74 -12.78
N GLN A 170 24.69 29.05 -13.45
CA GLN A 170 24.68 29.86 -14.67
C GLN A 170 24.94 31.35 -14.36
N ILE A 171 24.41 31.86 -13.24
CA ILE A 171 24.59 33.27 -12.83
C ILE A 171 26.01 33.54 -12.28
N SER A 172 26.72 32.51 -11.81
CA SER A 172 28.06 32.63 -11.21
C SER A 172 29.21 32.39 -12.18
N LEU A 173 28.94 32.10 -13.46
CA LEU A 173 29.96 32.08 -14.50
C LEU A 173 30.05 33.48 -15.11
N PRO A 174 31.16 34.22 -14.91
CA PRO A 174 31.40 35.43 -15.68
C PRO A 174 31.67 35.06 -17.14
N ASP A 175 31.09 35.82 -18.07
CA ASP A 175 31.31 35.73 -19.53
C ASP A 175 32.79 35.85 -19.92
#